data_AF-A0A349GAW3-F1
#
_entry.id   AF-A0A349GAW3-F1
#
_cell.length_a   1.000
_cell.length_b   1.000
_cell.length_c   1.000
_cell.angle_alpha   90.00
_cell.angle_beta   90.00
_cell.angle_gamma   90.00
#
_symmetry.space_group_name_H-M   'P 1'
#
loop_
_entity.id
_entity.type
_entity.pdbx_description
1 polymer ?
#
loop_
_entity_poly.entity_id
_entity_poly.type
_entity_poly.pdbx_seq_one_letter_code
_entity_poly.pdbx_strand_id
1 'polypeptide(L)'
;MSLLRRSLIAIFIFFICITVMMHSNIITPIKEMPIANYIIDNAYSETGAENAVTSVYLYYRYYDTLFEALMLMFSIIAVIYMSVHGGDHYDE
;
A
#
# COMPACT_ATOMS: atom_id res chain seq x y z
N MET A 1 3.68 -1.81 -49.34
CA MET A 1 2.46 -1.61 -48.51
C MET A 1 2.66 -1.86 -47.00
N SER A 2 3.36 -2.93 -46.58
CA SER A 2 3.54 -3.26 -45.14
C SER A 2 4.45 -2.30 -44.36
N LEU A 3 5.50 -1.77 -45.00
CA LEU A 3 6.44 -0.81 -44.38
C LEU A 3 5.79 0.57 -44.14
N LEU A 4 4.93 1.03 -45.06
CA LEU A 4 4.20 2.30 -44.93
C LEU A 4 3.22 2.26 -43.74
N ARG A 5 2.51 1.14 -43.56
CA ARG A 5 1.60 0.94 -42.41
C ARG A 5 2.35 0.91 -41.08
N ARG A 6 3.52 0.26 -41.02
CA ARG A 6 4.36 0.24 -39.81
C ARG A 6 4.89 1.63 -39.46
N SER A 7 5.30 2.42 -40.46
CA SER A 7 5.75 3.79 -40.26
C SER A 7 4.63 4.70 -39.72
N LEU A 8 3.42 4.60 -40.27
CA LEU A 8 2.26 5.37 -39.79
C LEU A 8 1.89 5.04 -38.33
N ILE A 9 1.94 3.75 -37.96
CA ILE A 9 1.68 3.32 -36.58
C ILE A 9 2.76 3.86 -35.64
N ALA A 10 4.03 3.83 -36.04
CA ALA A 10 5.12 4.37 -35.23
C ALA A 10 4.98 5.88 -34.99
N ILE A 11 4.60 6.64 -36.02
CA ILE A 11 4.35 8.08 -35.91
C ILE A 11 3.16 8.37 -35.00
N PHE A 12 2.08 7.58 -35.11
CA PHE A 12 0.90 7.73 -34.26
C PHE A 12 1.22 7.44 -32.78
N ILE A 13 1.97 6.37 -32.50
CA ILE A 13 2.43 6.04 -31.14
C ILE A 13 3.35 7.15 -30.61
N PHE A 14 4.28 7.65 -31.43
CA PHE A 14 5.18 8.72 -31.04
C PHE A 14 4.42 10.01 -30.67
N PHE A 15 3.38 10.34 -31.46
CA PHE A 15 2.53 11.49 -31.19
C PHE A 15 1.76 11.33 -29.87
N ILE A 16 1.18 10.15 -29.62
CA ILE A 16 0.52 9.84 -28.34
C ILE A 16 1.50 9.97 -27.17
N CYS A 17 2.70 9.41 -27.27
CA CYS A 17 3.72 9.50 -26.22
C CYS A 17 4.08 10.97 -25.92
N ILE A 18 4.26 11.80 -26.95
CA ILE A 18 4.52 13.24 -26.76
C ILE A 18 3.34 13.93 -26.08
N THR A 19 2.10 13.66 -26.51
CA THR A 19 0.92 14.25 -25.89
C THR A 19 0.80 13.88 -24.41
N VAL A 20 1.06 12.61 -24.06
CA VAL A 20 1.05 12.13 -22.68
C VAL A 20 2.16 12.79 -21.85
N MET A 21 3.37 12.93 -22.39
CA MET A 21 4.48 13.59 -21.68
C MET A 21 4.27 15.10 -21.51
N MET A 22 3.61 15.76 -22.45
CA MET A 22 3.23 17.17 -22.31
C MET A 22 2.13 17.35 -21.25
N HIS A 23 1.18 16.41 -21.19
CA HIS A 23 0.06 16.45 -20.24
C HIS A 23 0.43 15.95 -18.83
N SER A 24 1.52 15.18 -18.66
CA SER A 24 1.94 14.66 -17.36
C SER A 24 2.28 15.75 -16.33
N ASN A 25 2.70 16.94 -16.80
CA ASN A 25 2.96 18.10 -15.94
C ASN A 25 1.68 18.81 -15.44
N ILE A 26 0.50 18.43 -15.93
CA ILE A 26 -0.79 19.00 -15.48
C ILE A 26 -1.29 18.27 -14.22
N ILE A 27 -0.78 17.07 -13.94
CA ILE A 27 -0.92 16.45 -12.63
C ILE A 27 0.03 17.19 -11.70
N THR A 28 -0.41 18.34 -11.19
CA THR A 28 0.26 18.95 -10.05
C THR A 28 0.40 17.88 -8.96
N PRO A 29 1.61 17.64 -8.42
CA PRO A 29 1.70 16.80 -7.24
C PRO A 29 0.80 17.48 -6.22
N ILE A 30 -0.20 16.75 -5.73
CA ILE A 30 -1.09 17.22 -4.67
C ILE A 30 -0.17 17.57 -3.50
N LYS A 31 0.19 18.85 -3.39
CA LYS A 31 1.12 19.36 -2.38
C LYS A 31 0.44 19.40 -1.02
N GLU A 32 -0.88 19.50 -1.04
CA GLU A 32 -1.70 19.53 0.16
C GLU A 32 -1.92 18.09 0.64
N MET A 33 -1.37 17.79 1.82
CA MET A 33 -1.67 16.55 2.54
C MET A 33 -2.65 16.87 3.67
N PRO A 34 -3.93 17.21 3.37
CA PRO A 34 -4.86 17.72 4.38
C PRO A 34 -5.06 16.73 5.54
N ILE A 35 -5.06 15.43 5.24
CA ILE A 35 -5.19 14.37 6.25
C ILE A 35 -3.94 14.29 7.13
N ALA A 36 -2.75 14.35 6.53
CA ALA A 36 -1.50 14.30 7.29
C ALA A 36 -1.37 15.52 8.19
N ASN A 37 -1.67 16.71 7.67
CA ASN A 37 -1.68 17.95 8.44
C ASN A 37 -2.69 17.88 9.59
N TYR A 38 -3.92 17.41 9.33
CA TYR A 38 -4.93 17.21 10.37
C TYR A 38 -4.44 16.29 11.49
N ILE A 39 -3.82 15.16 11.15
CA ILE A 39 -3.29 14.21 12.14
C ILE A 39 -2.16 14.86 12.93
N ILE A 40 -1.23 15.56 12.28
CA ILE A 40 -0.11 16.23 12.97
C ILE A 40 -0.64 17.29 13.95
N ASP A 41 -1.64 18.06 13.54
CA ASP A 41 -2.17 19.16 14.34
C ASP A 41 -3.07 18.69 15.49
N ASN A 42 -3.78 17.56 15.34
CA ASN A 42 -4.81 17.12 16.29
C ASN A 42 -4.48 15.82 17.06
N ALA A 43 -3.45 15.06 16.68
CA ALA A 43 -3.13 13.76 17.28
C ALA A 43 -3.10 13.77 18.81
N TYR A 44 -2.38 14.73 19.41
CA TYR A 44 -2.30 14.81 20.88
C TYR A 44 -3.64 15.20 21.50
N SER A 45 -4.35 16.17 20.93
CA SER A 45 -5.62 16.66 21.47
C SER A 45 -6.73 15.61 21.43
N GLU A 46 -6.77 14.78 20.39
CA GLU A 46 -7.83 13.78 20.21
C GLU A 46 -7.52 12.44 20.87
N THR A 47 -6.23 12.09 20.98
CA THR A 47 -5.83 10.72 21.38
C THR A 47 -5.00 10.68 22.66
N GLY A 48 -4.45 11.82 23.10
CA GLY A 48 -3.50 11.91 24.21
C GLY A 48 -2.11 11.34 23.91
N ALA A 49 -1.86 10.83 22.70
CA ALA A 49 -0.56 10.30 22.31
C ALA A 49 0.38 11.42 21.86
N GLU A 50 1.56 11.51 22.47
CA GLU A 50 2.61 12.46 22.06
C GLU A 50 3.18 12.14 20.67
N ASN A 51 3.16 10.86 20.28
CA ASN A 51 3.64 10.41 18.98
C ASN A 51 2.48 10.28 17.99
N ALA A 52 2.49 11.12 16.95
CA ALA A 52 1.49 11.13 15.88
C ALA A 52 1.41 9.79 15.10
N VAL A 53 2.49 9.02 15.05
CA VAL A 53 2.46 7.68 14.43
C VAL A 53 1.70 6.70 15.31
N THR A 54 1.88 6.78 16.62
CA THR A 54 1.16 5.94 17.59
C THR A 54 -0.33 6.24 17.59
N SER A 55 -0.73 7.52 17.50
CA SER A 55 -2.15 7.88 17.35
C SER A 55 -2.77 7.30 16.08
N VAL A 56 -2.00 7.18 14.99
CA VAL A 56 -2.48 6.52 13.77
C VAL A 56 -2.73 5.04 14.00
N TYR A 57 -1.77 4.30 14.57
CA TYR A 57 -1.92 2.85 14.77
C TYR A 57 -2.96 2.49 15.83
N LEU A 58 -3.03 3.22 16.93
CA LEU A 58 -3.85 2.84 18.09
C LEU A 58 -5.20 3.54 18.19
N TYR A 59 -5.39 4.65 17.48
CA TYR A 59 -6.63 5.42 17.54
C TYR A 59 -7.30 5.56 16.17
N TYR A 60 -6.66 6.21 15.20
CA TYR A 60 -7.30 6.49 13.90
C TYR A 60 -7.49 5.25 13.04
N ARG A 61 -6.55 4.29 13.08
CA ARG A 61 -6.55 3.06 12.26
C ARG A 61 -6.42 1.79 13.11
N TYR A 62 -7.07 1.79 14.28
CA TYR A 62 -6.92 0.71 15.23
C TYR A 62 -7.32 -0.67 14.70
N TYR A 63 -8.31 -0.75 13.80
CA TYR A 63 -8.74 -2.02 13.20
C TYR A 63 -7.66 -2.65 12.32
N ASP A 64 -6.88 -1.86 11.58
CA ASP A 64 -5.80 -2.36 10.73
C ASP A 64 -4.73 -3.03 11.61
N THR A 65 -4.28 -2.34 12.67
CA THR A 65 -3.29 -2.88 13.61
C THR A 65 -3.83 -4.06 14.44
N LEU A 66 -5.12 -4.04 14.80
CA LEU A 66 -5.77 -5.16 15.50
C LEU A 66 -5.76 -6.43 14.64
N PHE A 67 -6.10 -6.31 13.35
CA PHE A 67 -6.07 -7.45 12.44
C PHE A 67 -4.66 -7.91 12.10
N GLU A 68 -3.66 -7.02 12.03
CA GLU A 68 -2.25 -7.40 11.93
C GLU A 68 -1.82 -8.27 13.13
N ALA A 69 -2.17 -7.87 14.35
CA ALA A 69 -1.85 -8.64 15.56
C ALA A 69 -2.59 -9.99 15.60
N LEU A 70 -3.87 -10.03 15.21
CA LEU A 70 -4.62 -11.28 15.10
C LEU A 70 -4.02 -12.23 14.06
N MET A 71 -3.61 -11.70 12.90
CA MET A 71 -2.97 -12.49 11.86
C MET A 71 -1.65 -13.09 12.36
N LEU A 72 -0.84 -12.30 13.07
CA LEU A 72 0.40 -12.78 13.68
C LEU A 72 0.13 -13.88 14.71
N MET A 73 -0.90 -13.71 15.54
CA MET A 73 -1.35 -14.74 16.49
C MET A 73 -1.76 -16.03 15.78
N PHE A 74 -2.57 -15.95 14.73
CA PHE A 74 -2.96 -17.12 13.94
C PHE A 74 -1.77 -17.82 13.29
N SER A 75 -0.80 -17.06 12.77
CA SER A 75 0.44 -17.61 12.24
C SER A 75 1.22 -18.41 13.29
N ILE A 76 1.33 -17.88 14.51
CA ILE A 76 1.99 -18.58 15.63
C ILE A 76 1.23 -19.88 15.97
N ILE A 77 -0.09 -19.80 16.10
CA ILE A 77 -0.94 -20.98 16.39
C ILE A 77 -0.75 -22.04 15.30
N ALA A 78 -0.76 -21.64 14.03
CA ALA A 78 -0.58 -22.55 12.90
C ALA A 78 0.79 -23.24 12.92
N VAL A 79 1.87 -22.49 13.19
CA VAL A 79 3.22 -23.05 13.30
C VAL A 79 3.32 -24.05 14.45
N ILE A 80 2.78 -23.72 15.62
CA ILE A 80 2.78 -24.64 16.77
C ILE A 80 1.98 -25.91 16.44
N TYR A 81 0.77 -25.76 15.90
CA TYR A 81 -0.08 -26.89 15.54
C TYR A 81 0.60 -27.83 14.55
N MET A 82 1.22 -27.27 13.50
CA MET A 82 1.94 -28.04 12.48
C MET A 82 3.23 -28.66 13.02
N SER A 83 3.97 -27.95 13.88
CA SER A 83 5.21 -28.46 14.48
C SER A 83 4.97 -29.59 15.47
N VAL A 84 3.85 -29.57 16.20
CA VAL A 84 3.50 -30.62 17.18
C VAL A 84 2.99 -31.88 16.49
N HIS A 85 2.27 -31.77 15.37
CA HIS A 85 1.69 -32.93 14.67
C HIS A 85 2.55 -33.46 13.51
N GLY A 86 3.69 -32.82 13.19
CA GLY A 86 4.58 -33.22 12.09
C GLY A 86 5.53 -34.39 12.40
N GLY A 87 5.46 -34.99 13.60
CA GLY A 87 6.37 -36.06 14.05
C GLY A 87 5.77 -37.47 14.10
N ASP A 88 4.45 -37.63 13.95
CA ASP A 88 3.77 -38.89 14.29
C ASP A 88 3.45 -39.79 13.08
N HIS A 89 4.11 -39.59 11.94
CA HIS A 89 3.93 -40.40 10.74
C HIS A 89 5.24 -40.71 10.01
N TYR A 90 6.07 -41.57 10.63
CA TYR A 90 7.19 -42.26 9.98
C TYR A 90 7.36 -43.71 10.45
N ASP A 91 6.25 -44.41 10.70
CA ASP A 91 6.27 -45.87 10.92
C ASP A 91 5.11 -46.50 10.13
N GLU A 92 5.31 -46.73 8.82
CA GLU A 92 4.65 -47.77 8.01
C GLU A 92 5.37 -47.96 6.66
#